data_AF-A0A660TTS7-F1
#
_entry.id   AF-A0A660TTS7-F1
#
_cell.length_a   1.000
_cell.length_b   1.000
_cell.length_c   1.000
_cell.angle_alpha   90.00
_cell.angle_beta   90.00
_cell.angle_gamma   90.00
#
_symmetry.space_group_name_H-M   'P 1'
#
loop_
_entity.id
_entity.type
_entity.pdbx_description
1 polymer ?
#
loop_
_entity_poly.entity_id
_entity_poly.type
_entity_poly.pdbx_seq_one_letter_code
_entity_poly.pdbx_strand_id
1 'polypeptide(L)'
;MKKILMATVLFGSIWGFLECSVGDWLHGYDLSVLMAVMAIFLMAYTRRVYNQPGMQAGMALVAALLRHFNPMGACLICASIAIFVEGVAFEIIWALPWRNYKSYAMKAGMGIISFYAIYTVGYIATQILTPLLTAKFYWSDLTGVMPKILSHATIAGVIGAFALPAAYASLDVSIKDRLYYPVAAVITALCWIAVIAGI
;
A
#
# COMPACT_ATOMS: atom_id res chain seq x y z
N MET A 1 -18.52 -7.49 -11.28
CA MET A 1 -17.30 -7.33 -12.11
C MET A 1 -16.98 -5.85 -12.41
N LYS A 2 -17.81 -5.11 -13.15
CA LYS A 2 -17.53 -3.69 -13.51
C LYS A 2 -17.23 -2.78 -12.31
N LYS A 3 -17.98 -2.90 -11.22
CA LYS A 3 -17.78 -2.11 -9.98
C LYS A 3 -16.44 -2.42 -9.29
N ILE A 4 -16.02 -3.69 -9.29
CA ILE A 4 -14.77 -4.12 -8.65
C ILE A 4 -13.58 -3.59 -9.43
N LEU A 5 -13.58 -3.74 -10.77
CA LEU A 5 -12.52 -3.18 -11.62
C LEU A 5 -12.40 -1.67 -11.46
N MET A 6 -13.53 -0.96 -11.43
CA MET A 6 -13.54 0.48 -11.20
C MET A 6 -12.97 0.85 -9.83
N ALA A 7 -13.33 0.09 -8.78
CA ALA A 7 -12.78 0.29 -7.44
C ALA A 7 -11.27 0.03 -7.41
N THR A 8 -10.80 -1.03 -8.05
CA THR A 8 -9.36 -1.36 -8.16
C THR A 8 -8.59 -0.20 -8.79
N VAL A 9 -9.08 0.32 -9.92
CA VAL A 9 -8.46 1.45 -10.61
C VAL A 9 -8.52 2.72 -9.76
N LEU A 10 -9.67 3.03 -9.17
CA LEU A 10 -9.86 4.22 -8.33
C LEU A 10 -8.92 4.21 -7.13
N PHE A 11 -8.99 3.18 -6.29
CA PHE A 11 -8.21 3.13 -5.05
C PHE A 11 -6.72 2.90 -5.31
N GLY A 12 -6.36 2.18 -6.37
CA GLY A 12 -4.97 2.10 -6.83
C GLY A 12 -4.45 3.47 -7.28
N SER A 13 -5.26 4.26 -7.99
CA SER A 13 -4.86 5.61 -8.41
C SER A 13 -4.74 6.58 -7.24
N ILE A 14 -5.65 6.50 -6.26
CA ILE A 14 -5.57 7.27 -5.01
C ILE A 14 -4.29 6.91 -4.25
N TRP A 15 -3.99 5.62 -4.09
CA TRP A 15 -2.76 5.19 -3.43
C TRP A 15 -1.53 5.70 -4.17
N GLY A 16 -1.44 5.48 -5.48
CA GLY A 16 -0.30 5.96 -6.27
C GLY A 16 -0.10 7.47 -6.16
N PHE A 17 -1.20 8.25 -6.18
CA PHE A 17 -1.15 9.69 -5.98
C PHE A 17 -0.66 10.07 -4.58
N LEU A 18 -1.13 9.38 -3.53
CA LEU A 18 -0.64 9.60 -2.16
C LEU A 18 0.85 9.30 -2.04
N GLU A 19 1.33 8.26 -2.71
CA GLU A 19 2.76 7.93 -2.73
C GLU A 19 3.60 9.02 -3.42
N CYS A 20 3.07 9.62 -4.48
CA CYS A 20 3.76 10.69 -5.22
C CYS A 20 3.77 12.02 -4.46
N SER A 21 2.65 12.38 -3.83
CA SER A 21 2.53 13.65 -3.12
C SER A 21 3.02 13.54 -1.68
N VAL A 22 2.27 12.82 -0.84
CA VAL A 22 2.53 12.68 0.59
C VAL A 22 3.75 11.81 0.85
N GLY A 23 3.99 10.77 0.05
CA GLY A 23 5.15 9.89 0.18
C GLY A 23 6.48 10.63 -0.01
N ASP A 24 6.60 11.44 -1.06
CA ASP A 24 7.81 12.25 -1.30
C ASP A 24 8.02 13.29 -0.20
N TRP A 25 6.95 13.93 0.27
CA TRP A 25 7.02 14.84 1.41
C TRP A 25 7.49 14.13 2.69
N LEU A 26 6.93 12.96 3.02
CA LEU A 26 7.30 12.17 4.19
C LEU A 26 8.74 11.65 4.12
N HIS A 27 9.22 11.31 2.92
CA HIS A 27 10.61 10.87 2.72
C HIS A 27 11.60 11.98 3.09
N GLY A 28 11.25 13.26 2.84
CA GLY A 28 12.04 14.41 3.26
C GLY A 28 12.26 14.52 4.78
N TYR A 29 11.37 13.91 5.58
CA TYR A 29 11.43 13.91 7.05
C TYR A 29 11.83 12.54 7.64
N ASP A 30 12.29 11.59 6.83
CA ASP A 30 12.61 10.20 7.23
C ASP A 30 11.40 9.46 7.87
N LEU A 31 10.17 9.88 7.51
CA LEU A 31 8.89 9.34 8.01
C LEU A 31 8.18 8.45 6.97
N SER A 32 8.93 7.85 6.05
CA SER A 32 8.39 7.01 4.96
C SER A 32 7.54 5.83 5.46
N VAL A 33 7.76 5.39 6.70
CA VAL A 33 6.94 4.37 7.39
C VAL A 33 5.46 4.73 7.41
N LEU A 34 5.13 6.01 7.57
CA LEU A 34 3.74 6.45 7.65
C LEU A 34 3.02 6.25 6.31
N MET A 35 3.72 6.38 5.17
CA MET A 35 3.14 6.14 3.86
C MET A 35 2.76 4.65 3.68
N ALA A 36 3.68 3.75 4.01
CA ALA A 36 3.41 2.31 3.97
C ALA A 36 2.24 1.92 4.90
N VAL A 37 2.16 2.52 6.09
CA VAL A 37 1.02 2.33 7.01
C VAL A 37 -0.30 2.80 6.39
N MET A 38 -0.33 3.97 5.75
CA MET A 38 -1.52 4.47 5.06
C MET A 38 -1.93 3.56 3.90
N ALA A 39 -0.95 3.04 3.14
CA ALA A 39 -1.18 2.10 2.05
C ALA A 39 -1.83 0.80 2.56
N ILE A 40 -1.25 0.19 3.60
CA ILE A 40 -1.76 -1.04 4.20
C ILE A 40 -3.16 -0.81 4.81
N PHE A 41 -3.39 0.35 5.43
CA PHE A 41 -4.70 0.73 5.94
C PHE A 41 -5.74 0.83 4.81
N LEU A 42 -5.40 1.49 3.70
CA LEU A 42 -6.26 1.60 2.54
C LEU A 42 -6.62 0.22 1.97
N MET A 43 -5.63 -0.67 1.84
CA MET A 43 -5.87 -2.05 1.39
C MET A 43 -6.77 -2.84 2.36
N ALA A 44 -6.56 -2.69 3.68
CA ALA A 44 -7.42 -3.30 4.68
C ALA A 44 -8.86 -2.80 4.60
N TYR A 45 -9.05 -1.50 4.40
CA TYR A 45 -10.37 -0.89 4.24
C TYR A 45 -11.08 -1.40 2.98
N THR A 46 -10.43 -1.33 1.82
CA THR A 46 -11.05 -1.80 0.56
C THR A 46 -11.29 -3.30 0.57
N ARG A 47 -10.43 -4.09 1.24
CA ARG A 47 -10.64 -5.54 1.41
C ARG A 47 -11.90 -5.82 2.19
N ARG A 48 -12.19 -5.05 3.24
CA ARG A 48 -13.43 -5.17 3.98
C ARG A 48 -14.65 -4.81 3.14
N VAL A 49 -14.59 -3.70 2.39
CA VAL A 49 -15.74 -3.18 1.64
C VAL A 49 -16.13 -4.08 0.46
N TYR A 50 -15.14 -4.56 -0.32
CA TYR A 50 -15.42 -5.31 -1.55
C TYR A 50 -15.25 -6.82 -1.39
N ASN A 51 -14.43 -7.27 -0.43
CA ASN A 51 -14.16 -8.67 -0.12
C ASN A 51 -13.84 -9.55 -1.35
N GLN A 52 -13.04 -9.02 -2.28
CA GLN A 52 -12.64 -9.73 -3.49
C GLN A 52 -11.15 -10.13 -3.43
N PRO A 53 -10.81 -11.41 -3.70
CA PRO A 53 -9.43 -11.84 -3.83
C PRO A 53 -8.78 -11.22 -5.08
N GLY A 54 -7.52 -10.81 -4.95
CA GLY A 54 -6.73 -10.21 -6.04
C GLY A 54 -6.97 -8.72 -6.25
N MET A 55 -7.94 -8.11 -5.55
CA MET A 55 -8.21 -6.68 -5.66
C MET A 55 -7.04 -5.85 -5.15
N GLN A 56 -6.37 -6.25 -4.06
CA GLN A 56 -5.28 -5.45 -3.50
C GLN A 56 -4.01 -5.52 -4.35
N ALA A 57 -3.70 -6.69 -4.90
CA ALA A 57 -2.64 -6.82 -5.89
C ALA A 57 -2.92 -5.97 -7.15
N GLY A 58 -4.18 -5.93 -7.61
CA GLY A 58 -4.59 -5.05 -8.70
C GLY A 58 -4.47 -3.56 -8.37
N MET A 59 -4.86 -3.15 -7.17
CA MET A 59 -4.68 -1.77 -6.69
C MET A 59 -3.20 -1.39 -6.63
N ALA A 60 -2.37 -2.28 -6.09
CA ALA A 60 -0.92 -2.11 -6.02
C ALA A 60 -0.27 -2.01 -7.39
N LEU A 61 -0.73 -2.79 -8.38
CA LEU A 61 -0.25 -2.67 -9.75
C LEU A 61 -0.55 -1.30 -10.33
N VAL A 62 -1.78 -0.79 -10.17
CA VAL A 62 -2.17 0.54 -10.65
C VAL A 62 -1.35 1.63 -9.95
N ALA A 63 -1.19 1.54 -8.62
CA ALA A 63 -0.39 2.47 -7.84
C ALA A 63 1.10 2.47 -8.25
N ALA A 64 1.68 1.29 -8.44
CA ALA A 64 3.06 1.11 -8.85
C ALA A 64 3.33 1.68 -10.26
N LEU A 65 2.39 1.48 -11.19
CA LEU A 65 2.46 2.07 -12.55
C LEU A 65 2.40 3.59 -12.49
N LEU A 66 1.46 4.14 -11.71
CA LEU A 66 1.32 5.58 -11.58
C LEU A 66 2.57 6.21 -10.95
N ARG A 67 3.16 5.56 -9.93
CA ARG A 67 4.46 5.96 -9.35
C ARG A 67 5.62 5.87 -10.35
N HIS A 68 5.61 4.87 -11.22
CA HIS A 68 6.65 4.67 -12.22
C HIS A 68 6.68 5.80 -13.26
N PHE A 69 5.51 6.33 -13.61
CA PHE A 69 5.37 7.43 -14.58
C PHE A 69 5.47 8.83 -13.96
N ASN A 70 5.75 8.94 -12.65
CA ASN A 70 6.00 10.24 -12.04
C ASN A 70 7.36 10.80 -12.53
N PRO A 71 7.40 11.99 -13.16
CA PRO A 71 8.66 12.60 -13.59
C PRO A 71 9.55 13.08 -12.42
N MET A 72 9.01 13.16 -11.20
CA MET A 72 9.70 13.67 -10.02
C MET A 72 9.99 12.54 -9.01
N GLY A 73 11.22 12.44 -8.52
CA GLY A 73 11.60 11.52 -7.44
C GLY A 73 12.98 10.85 -7.62
N ALA A 74 13.68 10.60 -6.51
CA ALA A 74 15.07 10.11 -6.51
C ALA A 74 15.20 8.60 -6.80
N CYS A 75 14.14 7.81 -6.67
CA CYS A 75 14.17 6.37 -6.98
C CYS A 75 12.77 5.83 -7.35
N LEU A 76 12.38 6.03 -8.61
CA LEU A 76 11.06 5.61 -9.13
C LEU A 76 10.90 4.08 -9.13
N ILE A 77 11.96 3.35 -9.48
CA ILE A 77 11.93 1.89 -9.59
C ILE A 77 11.74 1.23 -8.23
N CYS A 78 12.49 1.65 -7.20
CA CYS A 78 12.36 1.03 -5.88
C CYS A 78 10.99 1.31 -5.26
N ALA A 79 10.46 2.53 -5.37
CA ALA A 79 9.13 2.84 -4.87
C ALA A 79 8.05 2.01 -5.56
N SER A 80 8.10 1.87 -6.90
CA SER A 80 7.15 1.02 -7.63
C SER A 80 7.23 -0.46 -7.22
N ILE A 81 8.44 -0.99 -7.00
CA ILE A 81 8.63 -2.36 -6.51
C ILE A 81 8.04 -2.52 -5.10
N ALA A 82 8.32 -1.57 -4.20
CA ALA A 82 7.80 -1.60 -2.83
C ALA A 82 6.27 -1.72 -2.84
N ILE A 83 5.60 -0.79 -3.53
CA ILE A 83 4.14 -0.72 -3.65
C ILE A 83 3.57 -2.04 -4.15
N PHE A 84 4.13 -2.56 -5.25
CA PHE A 84 3.63 -3.80 -5.84
C PHE A 84 3.81 -4.99 -4.89
N VAL A 85 4.99 -5.14 -4.29
CA VAL A 85 5.29 -6.23 -3.37
C VAL A 85 4.43 -6.14 -2.11
N GLU A 86 4.20 -4.95 -1.56
CA GLU A 86 3.34 -4.74 -0.40
C GLU A 86 1.90 -5.21 -0.67
N GLY A 87 1.36 -4.91 -1.85
CA GLY A 87 0.03 -5.38 -2.25
C GLY A 87 -0.06 -6.89 -2.44
N VAL A 88 0.98 -7.50 -3.01
CA VAL A 88 1.07 -8.96 -3.13
C VAL A 88 1.20 -9.62 -1.75
N ALA A 89 2.06 -9.09 -0.88
CA ALA A 89 2.23 -9.57 0.48
C ALA A 89 0.92 -9.46 1.27
N PHE A 90 0.19 -8.35 1.12
CA PHE A 90 -1.14 -8.19 1.69
C PHE A 90 -2.09 -9.30 1.21
N GLU A 91 -2.19 -9.56 -0.09
CA GLU A 91 -3.10 -10.61 -0.57
C GLU A 91 -2.72 -12.00 -0.10
N ILE A 92 -1.41 -12.32 -0.01
CA ILE A 92 -0.95 -13.60 0.51
C ILE A 92 -1.37 -13.75 1.98
N ILE A 93 -1.16 -12.72 2.80
CA ILE A 93 -1.57 -12.72 4.20
C ILE A 93 -3.08 -12.90 4.30
N TRP A 94 -3.87 -12.20 3.48
CA TRP A 94 -5.34 -12.27 3.52
C TRP A 94 -5.95 -13.51 2.83
N ALA A 95 -5.16 -14.28 2.09
CA ALA A 95 -5.57 -15.58 1.56
C ALA A 95 -5.58 -16.67 2.63
N LEU A 96 -4.82 -16.49 3.72
CA LEU A 96 -4.82 -17.43 4.84
C LEU A 96 -6.19 -17.43 5.54
N PRO A 97 -6.74 -18.61 5.91
CA PRO A 97 -8.05 -18.74 6.52
C PRO A 97 -7.98 -18.38 8.01
N TRP A 98 -7.82 -17.10 8.28
CA TRP A 98 -7.89 -16.56 9.62
C TRP A 98 -9.35 -16.62 10.14
N ARG A 99 -9.66 -17.62 10.96
CA ARG A 99 -11.01 -17.83 11.49
C ARG A 99 -11.23 -16.99 12.77
N ASN A 100 -12.36 -16.26 12.80
CA ASN A 100 -12.97 -15.63 13.99
C ASN A 100 -12.29 -14.36 14.59
N TYR A 101 -12.37 -13.23 13.90
CA TYR A 101 -11.95 -11.90 14.41
C TYR A 101 -12.96 -11.22 15.33
N LYS A 102 -13.46 -11.94 16.35
CA LYS A 102 -14.52 -11.41 17.20
C LYS A 102 -14.01 -10.40 18.23
N SER A 103 -12.81 -10.61 18.78
CA SER A 103 -12.22 -9.73 19.79
C SER A 103 -11.39 -8.60 19.18
N TYR A 104 -11.44 -7.42 19.79
CA TYR A 104 -10.57 -6.28 19.45
C TYR A 104 -9.09 -6.66 19.56
N ALA A 105 -8.70 -7.43 20.58
CA ALA A 105 -7.32 -7.88 20.77
C ALA A 105 -6.81 -8.75 19.61
N MET A 106 -7.67 -9.58 19.00
CA MET A 106 -7.30 -10.38 17.82
C MET A 106 -7.09 -9.50 16.59
N LYS A 107 -7.95 -8.49 16.39
CA LYS A 107 -7.79 -7.52 15.29
C LYS A 107 -6.52 -6.70 15.46
N ALA A 108 -6.22 -6.26 16.68
CA ALA A 108 -5.00 -5.53 16.99
C ALA A 108 -3.75 -6.41 16.77
N GLY A 109 -3.74 -7.63 17.30
CA GLY A 109 -2.61 -8.56 17.14
C GLY A 109 -2.32 -8.90 15.67
N MET A 110 -3.37 -9.13 14.89
CA MET A 110 -3.21 -9.25 13.44
C MET A 110 -2.68 -8.00 12.78
N GLY A 111 -3.20 -6.83 13.16
CA GLY A 111 -2.73 -5.55 12.65
C GLY A 111 -1.23 -5.40 12.85
N ILE A 112 -0.72 -5.75 14.04
CA ILE A 112 0.71 -5.76 14.35
C ILE A 112 1.47 -6.68 13.39
N ILE A 113 1.06 -7.95 13.31
CA ILE A 113 1.77 -8.95 12.51
C ILE A 113 1.74 -8.60 11.02
N SER A 114 0.56 -8.24 10.49
CA SER A 114 0.38 -7.93 9.07
C SER A 114 1.12 -6.67 8.66
N PHE A 115 1.02 -5.57 9.43
CA PHE A 115 1.71 -4.33 9.07
C PHE A 115 3.22 -4.49 9.15
N TYR A 116 3.72 -5.16 10.19
CA TYR A 116 5.14 -5.49 10.31
C TYR A 116 5.62 -6.33 9.13
N ALA A 117 4.90 -7.42 8.81
CA ALA A 117 5.29 -8.35 7.76
C ALA A 117 5.25 -7.69 6.37
N ILE A 118 4.19 -6.94 6.05
CA ILE A 118 4.05 -6.28 4.75
C ILE A 118 5.15 -5.24 4.56
N TYR A 119 5.39 -4.38 5.56
CA TYR A 119 6.46 -3.39 5.51
C TYR A 119 7.83 -4.07 5.33
N THR A 120 8.11 -5.09 6.14
CA THR A 120 9.40 -5.81 6.09
C THR A 120 9.61 -6.45 4.72
N VAL A 121 8.60 -7.16 4.20
CA VAL A 121 8.69 -7.86 2.91
C VAL A 121 8.83 -6.85 1.77
N GLY A 122 8.07 -5.75 1.78
CA GLY A 122 8.16 -4.68 0.79
C GLY A 122 9.58 -4.10 0.71
N TYR A 123 10.12 -3.67 1.85
CA TYR A 123 11.45 -3.07 1.90
C TYR A 123 12.59 -4.05 1.67
N ILE A 124 12.51 -5.30 2.16
CA ILE A 124 13.53 -6.31 1.82
C ILE A 124 13.51 -6.59 0.32
N ALA A 125 12.32 -6.72 -0.28
CA ALA A 125 12.20 -6.95 -1.71
C ALA A 125 12.77 -5.78 -2.52
N THR A 126 12.60 -4.53 -2.08
CA THR A 126 13.20 -3.40 -2.79
C THR A 126 14.72 -3.42 -2.71
N GLN A 127 15.30 -3.76 -1.56
CA GLN A 127 16.76 -3.86 -1.40
C GLN A 127 17.38 -5.00 -2.22
N ILE A 128 16.61 -6.02 -2.58
CA ILE A 128 17.06 -7.12 -3.44
C ILE A 128 16.80 -6.80 -4.91
N LEU A 129 15.57 -6.44 -5.26
CA LEU A 129 15.13 -6.30 -6.65
C LEU A 129 15.64 -5.02 -7.31
N THR A 130 15.74 -3.90 -6.58
CA THR A 130 16.24 -2.64 -7.14
C THR A 130 17.67 -2.79 -7.69
N PRO A 131 18.66 -3.28 -6.91
CA PRO A 131 20.00 -3.47 -7.46
C PRO A 131 20.02 -4.54 -8.55
N LEU A 132 19.21 -5.60 -8.49
CA LEU A 132 19.15 -6.58 -9.59
C LEU A 132 18.68 -5.98 -10.93
N LEU A 133 17.89 -4.91 -10.89
CA LEU A 133 17.38 -4.21 -12.07
C LEU A 133 18.23 -3.01 -12.50
N THR A 134 19.10 -2.49 -11.63
CA THR A 134 19.81 -1.21 -11.87
C THR A 134 21.33 -1.30 -11.69
N ALA A 135 21.84 -2.26 -10.93
CA ALA A 135 23.23 -2.34 -10.49
C ALA A 135 23.66 -3.78 -10.16
N LYS A 136 24.65 -3.96 -9.29
CA LYS A 136 25.05 -5.26 -8.74
C LYS A 136 24.58 -5.37 -7.29
N PHE A 137 24.01 -6.51 -6.94
CA PHE A 137 23.56 -6.80 -5.58
C PHE A 137 24.73 -7.30 -4.72
N TYR A 138 24.87 -6.71 -3.52
CA TYR A 138 25.83 -7.14 -2.51
C TYR A 138 25.11 -7.49 -1.21
N TRP A 139 25.44 -8.65 -0.64
CA TRP A 139 24.87 -9.11 0.64
C TRP A 139 25.18 -8.17 1.80
N SER A 140 26.32 -7.49 1.78
CA SER A 140 26.73 -6.50 2.79
C SER A 140 25.76 -5.33 2.89
N ASP A 141 25.18 -4.90 1.76
CA ASP A 141 24.31 -3.73 1.72
C ASP A 141 22.97 -4.08 2.38
N LEU A 142 22.43 -5.26 2.06
CA LEU A 142 21.19 -5.77 2.65
C LEU A 142 21.33 -5.97 4.17
N THR A 143 22.42 -6.58 4.63
CA THR A 143 22.64 -6.78 6.07
C THR A 143 22.89 -5.46 6.80
N GLY A 144 23.52 -4.49 6.15
CA GLY A 144 23.75 -3.15 6.68
C GLY A 144 22.46 -2.35 6.93
N VAL A 145 21.46 -2.48 6.06
CA VAL A 145 20.17 -1.77 6.20
C VAL A 145 19.12 -2.54 7.00
N MET A 146 19.33 -3.84 7.24
CA MET A 146 18.37 -4.71 7.94
C MET A 146 17.92 -4.14 9.31
N PRO A 147 18.80 -3.61 10.18
CA PRO A 147 18.36 -3.05 11.46
C PRO A 147 17.39 -1.87 11.30
N LYS A 148 17.61 -1.00 10.29
CA LYS A 148 16.71 0.13 9.99
C LYS A 148 15.35 -0.38 9.52
N ILE A 149 15.33 -1.37 8.61
CA ILE A 149 14.08 -1.97 8.11
C ILE A 149 13.26 -2.59 9.26
N LEU A 150 13.89 -3.39 10.11
CA LEU A 150 13.19 -4.07 11.22
C LEU A 150 12.74 -3.08 12.31
N SER A 151 13.51 -2.02 12.56
CA SER A 151 13.12 -0.93 13.47
C SER A 151 11.87 -0.21 12.95
N HIS A 152 11.87 0.18 11.68
CA HIS A 152 10.73 0.82 11.03
C HIS A 152 9.51 -0.11 10.91
N ALA A 153 9.73 -1.40 10.65
CA ALA A 153 8.66 -2.40 10.65
C ALA A 153 7.98 -2.51 12.02
N THR A 154 8.75 -2.38 13.12
CA THR A 154 8.19 -2.33 14.48
C THR A 154 7.23 -1.16 14.65
N ILE A 155 7.60 0.03 14.13
CA ILE A 155 6.72 1.21 14.15
C ILE A 155 5.45 0.94 13.33
N ALA A 156 5.59 0.38 12.12
CA ALA A 156 4.45 0.01 11.28
C ALA A 156 3.52 -0.99 11.99
N GLY A 157 4.08 -1.99 12.67
CA GLY A 157 3.35 -2.97 13.47
C GLY A 157 2.58 -2.33 14.62
N VAL A 158 3.22 -1.45 15.40
CA VAL A 158 2.54 -0.74 16.50
C VAL A 158 1.37 0.09 15.97
N ILE A 159 1.53 0.79 14.85
CA ILE A 159 0.41 1.54 14.25
C ILE A 159 -0.67 0.58 13.73
N GLY A 160 -0.26 -0.56 13.16
CA GLY A 160 -1.14 -1.65 12.72
C GLY A 160 -2.11 -2.13 13.80
N ALA A 161 -1.68 -2.14 15.08
CA ALA A 161 -2.52 -2.49 16.23
C ALA A 161 -3.81 -1.67 16.32
N PHE A 162 -3.77 -0.41 15.86
CA PHE A 162 -4.92 0.50 15.86
C PHE A 162 -5.53 0.65 14.46
N ALA A 163 -4.69 0.68 13.43
CA ALA A 163 -5.12 0.88 12.05
C ALA A 163 -6.03 -0.24 11.55
N LEU A 164 -5.72 -1.51 11.87
CA LEU A 164 -6.54 -2.62 11.39
C LEU A 164 -7.93 -2.67 12.07
N PRO A 165 -8.06 -2.55 13.41
CA PRO A 165 -9.38 -2.37 14.04
C PRO A 165 -10.16 -1.19 13.48
N ALA A 166 -9.50 -0.05 13.23
CA ALA A 166 -10.13 1.13 12.66
C ALA A 166 -10.68 0.88 11.24
N ALA A 167 -9.92 0.20 10.37
CA ALA A 167 -10.39 -0.20 9.04
C ALA A 167 -11.64 -1.12 9.12
N TYR A 168 -11.76 -1.87 10.22
CA TYR A 168 -12.89 -2.75 10.53
C TYR A 168 -13.98 -2.12 11.43
N ALA A 169 -13.92 -0.82 11.74
CA ALA A 169 -14.98 -0.07 12.42
C ALA A 169 -16.11 0.30 11.44
N SER A 170 -17.38 0.05 11.80
CA SER A 170 -18.55 0.25 10.91
C SER A 170 -18.67 1.69 10.40
N LEU A 171 -18.22 1.91 9.16
CA LEU A 171 -18.48 3.10 8.36
C LEU A 171 -19.33 2.65 7.18
N ASP A 172 -20.65 2.81 7.29
CA ASP A 172 -21.56 2.55 6.18
C ASP A 172 -21.60 3.76 5.25
N VAL A 173 -20.77 3.74 4.22
CA VAL A 173 -20.77 4.74 3.16
C VAL A 173 -21.46 4.14 1.92
N SER A 174 -22.75 4.45 1.76
CA SER A 174 -23.52 4.02 0.58
C SER A 174 -23.61 5.15 -0.44
N ILE A 175 -23.06 4.92 -1.63
CA ILE A 175 -23.13 5.84 -2.78
C ILE A 175 -23.94 5.17 -3.88
N LYS A 176 -24.88 5.92 -4.48
CA LYS A 176 -25.67 5.44 -5.63
C LYS A 176 -24.76 5.17 -6.83
N ASP A 177 -24.96 4.03 -7.51
CA ASP A 177 -24.11 3.61 -8.64
C ASP A 177 -24.04 4.66 -9.76
N ARG A 178 -25.15 5.39 -10.00
CA ARG A 178 -25.21 6.49 -10.98
C ARG A 178 -24.18 7.60 -10.73
N LEU A 179 -23.85 7.86 -9.45
CA LEU A 179 -22.85 8.84 -9.05
C LEU A 179 -21.47 8.20 -8.87
N TYR A 180 -21.43 6.94 -8.45
CA TYR A 180 -20.17 6.22 -8.19
C TYR A 180 -19.25 6.19 -9.42
N TYR A 181 -19.75 5.75 -10.57
CA TYR A 181 -18.93 5.62 -11.79
C TYR A 181 -18.34 6.94 -12.30
N PRO A 182 -19.13 8.03 -12.50
CA PRO A 182 -18.57 9.29 -12.97
C PRO A 182 -17.61 9.91 -11.96
N VAL A 183 -17.94 9.88 -10.65
CA VAL A 183 -17.07 10.43 -9.61
C VAL A 183 -15.76 9.65 -9.54
N ALA A 184 -15.81 8.31 -9.58
CA ALA A 184 -14.62 7.47 -9.60
C ALA A 184 -13.76 7.76 -10.83
N ALA A 185 -14.35 7.98 -12.00
CA ALA A 185 -13.62 8.29 -13.23
C ALA A 185 -12.93 9.66 -13.15
N VAL A 186 -13.63 10.67 -12.63
CA VAL A 186 -13.07 12.02 -12.44
C VAL A 186 -11.91 11.99 -11.43
N ILE A 187 -12.09 11.36 -10.27
CA ILE A 187 -11.02 11.25 -9.26
C ILE A 187 -9.82 10.51 -9.83
N THR A 188 -10.05 9.39 -10.52
CA THR A 188 -8.99 8.64 -11.20
C THR A 188 -8.23 9.54 -12.18
N ALA A 189 -8.94 10.23 -13.08
CA ALA A 189 -8.32 11.13 -14.04
C ALA A 189 -7.49 12.23 -13.36
N LEU A 190 -8.03 12.84 -12.29
CA LEU A 190 -7.32 13.86 -11.52
C LEU A 190 -6.04 13.31 -10.88
N CYS A 191 -6.07 12.11 -10.29
CA CYS A 191 -4.87 11.47 -9.72
C CYS A 191 -3.78 11.28 -10.78
N TRP A 192 -4.13 10.76 -11.95
CA TRP A 192 -3.17 10.52 -13.03
C TRP A 192 -2.64 11.82 -13.63
N ILE A 193 -3.50 12.80 -13.89
CA ILE A 193 -3.09 14.11 -14.40
C ILE A 193 -2.16 14.81 -13.41
N ALA A 194 -2.48 14.79 -12.12
CA ALA A 194 -1.66 15.42 -11.09
C ALA A 194 -0.25 14.81 -11.05
N VAL A 195 -0.14 13.48 -11.05
CA VAL A 195 1.19 12.83 -11.03
C VAL A 195 1.95 13.05 -12.32
N ILE A 196 1.30 12.96 -13.49
CA ILE A 196 1.98 13.24 -14.77
C ILE A 196 2.45 14.69 -14.84
N ALA A 197 1.70 15.63 -14.24
CA ALA A 197 2.09 17.03 -14.12
C ALA A 197 3.21 17.27 -13.08
N GLY A 198 3.63 16.25 -12.33
CA GLY A 198 4.72 16.32 -11.35
C GLY A 198 4.31 16.85 -9.97
N ILE A 199 3.05 16.64 -9.57
CA ILE A 199 2.54 16.89 -8.20
C ILE A 199 2.64 15.59 -7.39
#